data_AF-A0A8K0LDS9-F1
#
_entry.id   AF-A0A8K0LDS9-F1
#
_cell.length_a   1.000
_cell.length_b   1.000
_cell.length_c   1.000
_cell.angle_alpha   90.00
_cell.angle_beta   90.00
_cell.angle_gamma   90.00
#
_symmetry.space_group_name_H-M   'P 1'
#
loop_
_entity.id
_entity.type
_entity.pdbx_description
1 polymer ?
#
loop_
_entity_poly.entity_id
_entity_poly.type
_entity_poly.pdbx_seq_one_letter_code
_entity_poly.pdbx_strand_id
1 'polypeptide(L)'
;MAHLPPNTAIFSPSVARAAASAAKEWSYVDSWLQAKFPTGDPPQFERNPDTLRALLSLASANEAADEEQTLLARLEAETLDQLRAHEDSRDRGEGHGITNNTLESAREAILTALEAALPREGQTALTALAALALQTNTPLPTPTALGAELLDLSTAAAELEQTTARIHTLTAHIAREAAATADLNAELRPPSPNHHHHPDDDDDLSQDDETHHDPTTNPNRSRRTAKLVGQPGSYQPPADLALQNLALQRRIKALTTRIPELRDRAAAASRSLSSAYPSHPSSSSSPTKPTHSHSPSKSSIITTSTSTFPFPTLTQLQASESAHRALASEKRALEDQVRAFQGLPPDTEQARQEVESMRGRLRRMTLQRDEAFEELVERETPRRGREREREWGR
;
A
#
# COMPACT_ATOMS: atom_id res chain seq x y z
N MET A 1 -47.64 -25.53 4.95
CA MET A 1 -48.64 -25.85 3.91
C MET A 1 -48.79 -24.65 3.00
N ALA A 2 -48.22 -24.69 1.80
CA ALA A 2 -48.55 -23.74 0.75
C ALA A 2 -49.69 -24.35 -0.06
N HIS A 3 -50.89 -23.80 0.09
CA HIS A 3 -52.07 -24.24 -0.62
C HIS A 3 -51.99 -23.79 -2.07
N LEU A 4 -51.41 -24.64 -2.93
CA LEU A 4 -51.81 -24.64 -4.33
C LEU A 4 -53.32 -24.94 -4.34
N PRO A 5 -54.18 -24.09 -4.93
CA PRO A 5 -55.57 -24.42 -5.07
C PRO A 5 -55.65 -25.76 -5.81
N PRO A 6 -56.42 -26.75 -5.31
CA PRO A 6 -56.42 -28.13 -5.83
C PRO A 6 -56.88 -28.27 -7.28
N ASN A 7 -57.17 -27.15 -7.96
CA ASN A 7 -57.81 -27.09 -9.26
C ASN A 7 -56.89 -26.60 -10.41
N THR A 8 -55.66 -26.12 -10.14
CA THR A 8 -54.74 -25.64 -11.21
C THR A 8 -53.85 -26.74 -11.79
N ALA A 9 -53.63 -27.84 -11.06
CA ALA A 9 -52.93 -29.02 -11.56
C ALA A 9 -53.75 -29.81 -12.61
N ILE A 10 -55.05 -29.52 -12.73
CA ILE A 10 -55.99 -30.27 -13.57
C ILE A 10 -56.04 -29.74 -15.02
N PHE A 11 -55.55 -28.51 -15.30
CA PHE A 11 -55.75 -27.87 -16.61
C PHE A 11 -54.54 -27.79 -17.55
N SER A 12 -53.39 -28.42 -17.25
CA SER A 12 -52.35 -28.65 -18.25
C SER A 12 -51.33 -29.72 -17.82
N PRO A 13 -51.05 -30.74 -18.65
CA PRO A 13 -50.01 -31.75 -18.39
C PRO A 13 -48.63 -31.17 -18.04
N SER A 14 -48.30 -29.99 -18.56
CA SER A 14 -47.02 -29.32 -18.28
C SER A 14 -46.95 -28.75 -16.87
N VAL A 15 -48.05 -28.18 -16.36
CA VAL A 15 -48.14 -27.64 -14.99
C VAL A 15 -48.11 -28.78 -13.98
N ALA A 16 -48.80 -29.88 -14.26
CA ALA A 16 -48.76 -31.08 -13.44
C ALA A 16 -47.35 -31.68 -13.34
N ARG A 17 -46.61 -31.75 -14.46
CA ARG A 17 -45.21 -32.20 -14.45
C ARG A 17 -44.29 -31.28 -13.65
N ALA A 18 -44.42 -29.96 -13.80
CA ALA A 18 -43.64 -28.99 -13.05
C ALA A 18 -43.93 -29.02 -11.54
N ALA A 19 -45.20 -29.21 -11.16
CA ALA A 19 -45.58 -29.37 -9.76
C ALA A 19 -45.06 -30.70 -9.17
N ALA A 20 -45.08 -31.78 -9.96
CA ALA A 20 -44.54 -33.08 -9.55
C ALA A 20 -43.01 -33.05 -9.39
N SER A 21 -42.28 -32.37 -10.29
CA SER A 21 -40.82 -32.21 -10.16
C SER A 21 -40.46 -31.34 -8.96
N ALA A 22 -41.16 -30.23 -8.74
CA ALA A 22 -40.96 -29.38 -7.57
C ALA A 22 -41.24 -30.14 -6.26
N ALA A 23 -42.28 -30.98 -6.22
CA ALA A 23 -42.57 -31.82 -5.05
C ALA A 23 -41.45 -32.83 -4.77
N LYS A 24 -40.84 -33.41 -5.80
CA LYS A 24 -39.67 -34.30 -5.66
C LYS A 24 -38.46 -33.54 -5.12
N GLU A 25 -38.17 -32.36 -5.66
CA GLU A 25 -37.06 -31.52 -5.19
C GLU A 25 -37.23 -31.11 -3.72
N TRP A 26 -38.44 -30.76 -3.30
CA TRP A 26 -38.74 -30.50 -1.88
C TRP A 26 -38.52 -31.73 -0.99
N SER A 27 -38.88 -32.93 -1.44
CA SER A 27 -38.63 -34.15 -0.66
C SER A 27 -37.14 -34.44 -0.49
N TYR A 28 -36.32 -34.15 -1.50
CA TYR A 28 -34.87 -34.26 -1.42
C TYR A 28 -34.30 -33.24 -0.43
N VAL A 29 -34.69 -31.96 -0.52
CA VAL A 29 -34.26 -30.93 0.44
C VAL A 29 -34.69 -31.25 1.87
N ASP A 30 -35.90 -31.76 2.08
CA ASP A 30 -36.40 -32.16 3.40
C ASP A 30 -35.55 -33.31 3.99
N SER A 31 -35.19 -34.32 3.17
CA SER A 31 -34.30 -35.42 3.60
C SER A 31 -32.87 -34.95 3.90
N TRP A 32 -32.35 -34.01 3.11
CA TRP A 32 -31.02 -33.43 3.29
C TRP A 32 -30.94 -32.56 4.55
N LEU A 33 -31.97 -31.75 4.81
CA LEU A 33 -32.07 -30.96 6.04
C LEU A 33 -32.18 -31.87 7.27
N GLN A 34 -32.98 -32.95 7.22
CA GLN A 34 -33.05 -33.93 8.31
C GLN A 34 -31.69 -34.59 8.60
N ALA A 35 -30.92 -34.89 7.55
CA ALA A 35 -29.57 -35.44 7.73
C ALA A 35 -28.60 -34.44 8.38
N LYS A 36 -28.70 -33.14 8.04
CA LYS A 36 -27.83 -32.09 8.61
C LYS A 36 -28.28 -31.60 10.00
N PHE A 37 -29.54 -31.82 10.39
CA PHE A 37 -30.08 -31.48 11.71
C PHE A 37 -30.58 -32.73 12.49
N PRO A 38 -29.69 -33.59 13.00
CA PRO A 38 -30.07 -34.84 13.67
C PRO A 38 -30.72 -34.66 15.05
N THR A 39 -30.57 -33.50 15.70
CA THR A 39 -31.03 -33.24 17.08
C THR A 39 -32.05 -32.10 17.21
N GLY A 40 -32.56 -31.57 16.10
CA GLY A 40 -33.57 -30.53 16.12
C GLY A 40 -34.28 -30.39 14.77
N ASP A 41 -35.52 -29.91 14.78
CA ASP A 41 -36.22 -29.61 13.54
C ASP A 41 -35.51 -28.46 12.81
N PRO A 42 -35.42 -28.52 11.46
CA PRO A 42 -34.83 -27.43 10.69
C PRO A 42 -35.62 -26.13 10.94
N PRO A 43 -34.95 -24.96 10.89
CA PRO A 43 -35.61 -23.67 11.05
C PRO A 43 -36.80 -23.53 10.11
N GLN A 44 -37.89 -22.91 10.58
CA GLN A 44 -39.05 -22.67 9.72
C GLN A 44 -38.70 -21.62 8.66
N PHE A 45 -38.93 -21.93 7.38
CA PHE A 45 -38.73 -21.01 6.27
C PHE A 45 -39.90 -21.09 5.28
N GLU A 46 -40.05 -20.03 4.49
CA GLU A 46 -41.06 -19.96 3.45
C GLU A 46 -40.70 -20.89 2.28
N ARG A 47 -41.62 -21.77 1.90
CA ARG A 47 -41.47 -22.66 0.73
C ARG A 47 -41.84 -21.90 -0.54
N ASN A 48 -40.87 -21.16 -1.08
CA ASN A 48 -40.95 -20.37 -2.30
C ASN A 48 -40.05 -21.05 -3.38
N PRO A 49 -40.38 -21.01 -4.68
CA PRO A 49 -39.47 -21.48 -5.74
C PRO A 49 -38.04 -20.90 -5.65
N ASP A 50 -37.88 -19.66 -5.19
CA ASP A 50 -36.54 -19.08 -5.01
C ASP A 50 -35.78 -19.70 -3.83
N THR A 51 -36.47 -20.05 -2.74
CA THR A 51 -35.86 -20.76 -1.62
C THR A 51 -35.53 -22.21 -1.97
N LEU A 52 -36.35 -22.86 -2.80
CA LEU A 52 -36.03 -24.18 -3.35
C LEU A 52 -34.73 -24.16 -4.16
N ARG A 53 -34.59 -23.19 -5.07
CA ARG A 53 -33.37 -23.04 -5.88
C ARG A 53 -32.14 -22.77 -5.01
N ALA A 54 -32.26 -21.90 -4.02
CA ALA A 54 -31.17 -21.59 -3.10
C ALA A 54 -30.76 -22.83 -2.27
N LEU A 55 -31.74 -23.59 -1.75
CA LEU A 55 -31.47 -24.79 -0.96
C LEU A 55 -30.90 -25.94 -1.81
N LEU A 56 -31.36 -26.12 -3.05
CA LEU A 56 -30.77 -27.10 -3.97
C LEU A 56 -29.33 -26.73 -4.32
N SER A 57 -29.06 -25.45 -4.61
CA SER A 57 -27.69 -24.96 -4.85
C SER A 57 -26.79 -25.17 -3.64
N LEU A 58 -27.32 -24.95 -2.43
CA LEU A 58 -26.57 -25.16 -1.19
C LEU A 58 -26.35 -26.66 -0.92
N ALA A 59 -27.35 -27.50 -1.18
CA ALA A 59 -27.23 -28.95 -1.05
C ALA A 59 -26.16 -29.50 -1.99
N SER A 60 -26.18 -29.12 -3.26
CA SER A 60 -25.16 -29.55 -4.23
C SER A 60 -23.77 -29.00 -3.89
N ALA A 61 -23.67 -27.76 -3.39
CA ALA A 61 -22.39 -27.19 -2.97
C ALA A 61 -21.82 -27.90 -1.74
N ASN A 62 -22.69 -28.26 -0.78
CA ASN A 62 -22.28 -29.05 0.38
C ASN A 62 -21.87 -30.47 0.00
N GLU A 63 -22.59 -31.14 -0.90
CA GLU A 63 -22.21 -32.46 -1.40
C GLU A 63 -20.85 -32.40 -2.12
N ALA A 64 -20.62 -31.40 -2.97
CA ALA A 64 -19.33 -31.20 -3.62
C ALA A 64 -18.19 -30.95 -2.61
N ALA A 65 -18.44 -30.16 -1.56
CA ALA A 65 -17.47 -29.93 -0.49
C ALA A 65 -17.20 -31.19 0.35
N ASP A 66 -18.24 -31.96 0.67
CA ASP A 66 -18.14 -33.22 1.40
C ASP A 66 -17.34 -34.27 0.57
N GLU A 67 -17.55 -34.33 -0.76
CA GLU A 67 -16.76 -35.14 -1.69
C GLU A 67 -15.28 -34.71 -1.73
N GLU A 68 -15.00 -33.42 -1.85
CA GLU A 68 -13.65 -32.86 -1.83
C GLU A 68 -12.92 -33.22 -0.52
N GLN A 69 -13.58 -33.02 0.62
CA GLN A 69 -13.01 -33.36 1.92
C GLN A 69 -12.71 -34.85 2.05
N THR A 70 -13.57 -35.71 1.48
CA THR A 70 -13.36 -37.15 1.44
C THR A 70 -12.15 -37.53 0.58
N LEU A 71 -11.98 -36.88 -0.57
CA LEU A 71 -10.80 -37.08 -1.44
C LEU A 71 -9.51 -36.62 -0.76
N LEU A 72 -9.54 -35.46 -0.10
CA LEU A 72 -8.39 -34.94 0.66
C LEU A 72 -8.01 -35.89 1.80
N ALA A 73 -8.99 -36.37 2.58
CA ALA A 73 -8.72 -37.33 3.66
C ALA A 73 -8.12 -38.65 3.14
N ARG A 74 -8.57 -39.12 1.97
CA ARG A 74 -8.01 -40.31 1.33
C ARG A 74 -6.57 -40.09 0.86
N LEU A 75 -6.30 -38.95 0.23
CA LEU A 75 -4.97 -38.58 -0.20
C LEU A 75 -4.03 -38.43 1.00
N GLU A 76 -4.48 -37.75 2.06
CA GLU A 76 -3.70 -37.61 3.30
C GLU A 76 -3.35 -38.98 3.87
N ALA A 77 -4.32 -39.89 3.99
CA ALA A 77 -4.07 -41.26 4.46
C ALA A 77 -3.02 -41.98 3.59
N GLU A 78 -3.14 -41.90 2.27
CA GLU A 78 -2.18 -42.50 1.34
C GLU A 78 -0.77 -41.88 1.47
N THR A 79 -0.67 -40.56 1.60
CA THR A 79 0.61 -39.87 1.81
C THR A 79 1.26 -40.22 3.14
N LEU A 80 0.47 -40.35 4.22
CA LEU A 80 0.96 -40.79 5.53
C LEU A 80 1.47 -42.23 5.47
N ASP A 81 0.79 -43.11 4.75
CA ASP A 81 1.24 -44.49 4.56
C ASP A 81 2.56 -44.55 3.76
N GLN A 82 2.72 -43.71 2.73
CA GLN A 82 3.97 -43.58 1.97
C GLN A 82 5.12 -43.04 2.84
N LEU A 83 4.85 -42.02 3.67
CA LEU A 83 5.84 -41.47 4.60
C LEU A 83 6.28 -42.50 5.63
N ARG A 84 5.32 -43.23 6.24
CA ARG A 84 5.61 -44.32 7.17
C ARG A 84 6.44 -45.42 6.52
N ALA A 85 6.12 -45.82 5.29
CA ALA A 85 6.91 -46.79 4.55
C ALA A 85 8.34 -46.30 4.26
N HIS A 86 8.50 -45.00 3.97
CA HIS A 86 9.80 -44.38 3.76
C HIS A 86 10.61 -44.27 5.08
N GLU A 87 9.98 -43.93 6.20
CA GLU A 87 10.58 -43.95 7.54
C GLU A 87 11.01 -45.37 7.94
N ASP A 88 10.15 -46.37 7.75
CA ASP A 88 10.48 -47.79 7.99
C ASP A 88 11.66 -48.26 7.14
N SER A 89 11.79 -47.76 5.90
CA SER A 89 12.92 -48.08 5.02
C SER A 89 14.22 -47.39 5.46
N ARG A 90 14.13 -46.18 6.04
CA ARG A 90 15.25 -45.43 6.62
C ARG A 90 15.76 -46.07 7.91
N ASP A 91 14.87 -46.61 8.73
CA ASP A 91 15.24 -47.29 9.99
C ASP A 91 15.86 -48.68 9.75
N ARG A 92 15.58 -49.32 8.60
CA ARG A 92 16.12 -50.65 8.25
C ARG A 92 17.44 -50.62 7.47
N GLY A 93 17.87 -49.46 6.96
CA GLY A 93 19.07 -49.34 6.11
C GLY A 93 19.93 -48.14 6.46
N GLU A 94 21.09 -48.42 7.07
CA GLU A 94 22.29 -47.58 7.10
C GLU A 94 22.16 -46.14 7.64
N GLY A 95 22.60 -45.96 8.88
CA GLY A 95 23.00 -44.65 9.39
C GLY A 95 24.22 -44.12 8.64
N HIS A 96 24.01 -43.35 7.57
CA HIS A 96 25.05 -42.51 6.98
C HIS A 96 24.47 -41.29 6.23
N GLY A 97 24.50 -40.12 6.88
CA GLY A 97 24.73 -38.83 6.22
C GLY A 97 23.77 -38.36 5.12
N ILE A 98 22.45 -38.53 5.25
CA ILE A 98 21.50 -37.76 4.43
C ILE A 98 21.33 -36.38 5.07
N THR A 99 22.19 -35.41 4.72
CA THR A 99 22.17 -34.13 5.45
C THR A 99 21.64 -32.93 4.70
N ASN A 100 21.51 -32.91 3.36
CA ASN A 100 20.81 -31.82 2.66
C ASN A 100 20.40 -32.21 1.22
N ASN A 101 21.24 -32.97 0.52
CA ASN A 101 21.07 -33.22 -0.92
C ASN A 101 19.84 -34.09 -1.25
N THR A 102 19.49 -35.06 -0.40
CA THR A 102 18.31 -35.91 -0.61
C THR A 102 17.01 -35.17 -0.29
N LEU A 103 17.04 -34.23 0.66
CA LEU A 103 15.89 -33.37 0.96
C LEU A 103 15.67 -32.39 -0.18
N GLU A 104 16.74 -31.77 -0.69
CA GLU A 104 16.68 -30.88 -1.85
C GLU A 104 16.17 -31.63 -3.09
N SER A 105 16.64 -32.87 -3.32
CA SER A 105 16.19 -33.71 -4.43
C SER A 105 14.72 -34.14 -4.28
N ALA A 106 14.28 -34.51 -3.07
CA ALA A 106 12.88 -34.82 -2.81
C ALA A 106 11.99 -33.58 -2.98
N ARG A 107 12.45 -32.42 -2.51
CA ARG A 107 11.78 -31.13 -2.69
C ARG A 107 11.64 -30.79 -4.17
N GLU A 108 12.70 -30.92 -4.94
CA GLU A 108 12.71 -30.65 -6.38
C GLU A 108 11.77 -31.62 -7.12
N ALA A 109 11.77 -32.91 -6.76
CA ALA A 109 10.83 -33.89 -7.30
C ALA A 109 9.37 -33.56 -6.99
N ILE A 110 9.07 -33.13 -5.75
CA ILE A 110 7.72 -32.70 -5.34
C ILE A 110 7.30 -31.44 -6.09
N LEU A 111 8.17 -30.43 -6.20
CA LEU A 111 7.88 -29.20 -6.95
C LEU A 111 7.64 -29.48 -8.42
N THR A 112 8.44 -30.37 -9.03
CA THR A 112 8.27 -30.79 -10.43
C THR A 112 6.95 -31.56 -10.63
N ALA A 113 6.59 -32.45 -9.69
CA ALA A 113 5.32 -33.16 -9.74
C ALA A 113 4.12 -32.22 -9.57
N LEU A 114 4.21 -31.22 -8.69
CA LEU A 114 3.19 -30.19 -8.51
C LEU A 114 3.03 -29.32 -9.76
N GLU A 115 4.13 -28.93 -10.40
CA GLU A 115 4.10 -28.17 -11.65
C GLU A 115 3.47 -28.97 -12.81
N ALA A 116 3.77 -30.27 -12.89
CA ALA A 116 3.20 -31.18 -13.88
C ALA A 116 1.71 -31.50 -13.64
N ALA A 117 1.28 -31.52 -12.38
CA ALA A 117 -0.12 -31.75 -11.99
C ALA A 117 -1.00 -30.49 -12.10
N LEU A 118 -0.40 -29.31 -12.29
CA LEU A 118 -1.13 -28.05 -12.37
C LEU A 118 -1.87 -27.93 -13.71
N PRO A 119 -3.17 -27.54 -13.71
CA PRO A 119 -3.89 -27.27 -14.96
C PRO A 119 -3.23 -26.11 -15.70
N ARG A 120 -3.46 -26.03 -17.02
CA ARG A 120 -2.88 -24.99 -17.89
C ARG A 120 -3.17 -23.58 -17.38
N GLU A 121 -4.36 -23.36 -16.83
CA GLU A 121 -4.78 -22.10 -16.18
C GLU A 121 -3.91 -21.81 -14.94
N GLY A 122 -3.66 -22.82 -14.10
CA GLY A 122 -2.78 -22.71 -12.94
C GLY A 122 -1.35 -22.34 -13.31
N GLN A 123 -0.80 -22.95 -14.36
CA GLN A 123 0.55 -22.62 -14.86
C GLN A 123 0.63 -21.17 -15.37
N THR A 124 -0.39 -20.72 -16.11
CA THR A 124 -0.45 -19.32 -16.57
C THR A 124 -0.57 -18.33 -15.42
N ALA A 125 -1.36 -18.64 -14.39
CA ALA A 125 -1.51 -17.81 -13.21
C ALA A 125 -0.21 -17.69 -12.41
N LEU A 126 0.49 -18.81 -12.19
CA LEU A 126 1.79 -18.80 -11.51
C LEU A 126 2.85 -17.99 -12.28
N THR A 127 2.90 -18.14 -13.60
CA THR A 127 3.80 -17.37 -14.46
C THR A 127 3.50 -15.87 -14.37
N ALA A 128 2.22 -15.49 -14.37
CA ALA A 128 1.81 -14.10 -14.22
C ALA A 128 2.17 -13.52 -12.84
N LEU A 129 1.99 -14.29 -11.75
CA LEU A 129 2.39 -13.88 -10.40
C LEU A 129 3.91 -13.74 -10.26
N ALA A 130 4.69 -14.65 -10.86
CA ALA A 130 6.14 -14.54 -10.89
C ALA A 130 6.60 -13.30 -11.66
N ALA A 131 5.98 -13.01 -12.81
CA ALA A 131 6.25 -11.79 -13.57
C ALA A 131 5.93 -10.52 -12.76
N LEU A 132 4.78 -10.49 -12.08
CA LEU A 132 4.41 -9.37 -11.20
C LEU A 132 5.40 -9.20 -10.05
N ALA A 133 5.80 -10.28 -9.38
CA ALA A 133 6.77 -10.25 -8.30
C ALA A 133 8.13 -9.70 -8.73
N LEU A 134 8.59 -10.05 -9.94
CA LEU A 134 9.82 -9.50 -10.53
C LEU A 134 9.68 -8.01 -10.83
N GLN A 135 8.52 -7.60 -11.36
CA GLN A 135 8.26 -6.22 -11.75
C GLN A 135 8.09 -5.28 -10.54
N THR A 136 7.49 -5.78 -9.46
CA THR A 136 7.35 -5.06 -8.18
C THR A 136 8.55 -5.23 -7.25
N ASN A 137 9.52 -6.08 -7.63
CA ASN A 137 10.74 -6.38 -6.86
C ASN A 137 10.46 -6.76 -5.40
N THR A 138 9.41 -7.55 -5.16
CA THR A 138 9.04 -8.00 -3.81
C THR A 138 9.88 -9.22 -3.41
N PRO A 139 10.65 -9.16 -2.30
CA PRO A 139 11.58 -10.22 -1.91
C PRO A 139 10.92 -11.51 -1.40
N LEU A 140 9.61 -11.47 -1.08
CA LEU A 140 8.82 -12.65 -0.74
C LEU A 140 7.38 -12.48 -1.26
N PRO A 141 7.10 -12.87 -2.50
CA PRO A 141 5.78 -12.69 -3.09
C PRO A 141 4.76 -13.62 -2.42
N THR A 142 3.88 -13.06 -1.61
CA THR A 142 2.63 -13.73 -1.22
C THR A 142 1.53 -13.28 -2.19
N PRO A 143 0.59 -14.14 -2.59
CA PRO A 143 -0.46 -13.77 -3.54
C PRO A 143 -1.31 -12.60 -3.04
N THR A 144 -1.51 -12.50 -1.72
CA THR A 144 -2.21 -11.38 -1.09
C THR A 144 -1.41 -10.08 -1.16
N ALA A 145 -0.09 -10.13 -0.93
CA ALA A 145 0.75 -8.93 -1.05
C ALA A 145 0.85 -8.45 -2.50
N LEU A 146 1.02 -9.37 -3.45
CA LEU A 146 1.01 -9.03 -4.88
C LEU A 146 -0.35 -8.48 -5.33
N GLY A 147 -1.45 -9.02 -4.79
CA GLY A 147 -2.79 -8.51 -5.06
C GLY A 147 -3.00 -7.09 -4.51
N ALA A 148 -2.51 -6.81 -3.31
CA ALA A 148 -2.56 -5.45 -2.73
C ALA A 148 -1.74 -4.46 -3.56
N GLU A 149 -0.50 -4.81 -3.92
CA GLU A 149 0.36 -3.99 -4.78
C GLU A 149 -0.26 -3.74 -6.17
N LEU A 150 -0.91 -4.75 -6.76
CA LEU A 150 -1.61 -4.60 -8.03
C LEU A 150 -2.81 -3.64 -7.91
N LEU A 151 -3.56 -3.74 -6.82
CA LEU A 151 -4.65 -2.80 -6.54
C LEU A 151 -4.11 -1.39 -6.37
N ASP A 152 -3.06 -1.19 -5.58
CA ASP A 152 -2.42 0.10 -5.38
C ASP A 152 -1.92 0.69 -6.70
N LEU A 153 -1.21 -0.10 -7.52
CA LEU A 153 -0.79 0.32 -8.87
C LEU A 153 -1.98 0.67 -9.77
N SER A 154 -3.06 -0.10 -9.74
CA SER A 154 -4.25 0.18 -10.54
C SER A 154 -4.97 1.46 -10.11
N THR A 155 -5.02 1.72 -8.80
CA THR A 155 -5.60 2.96 -8.27
C THR A 155 -4.73 4.17 -8.61
N ALA A 156 -3.40 4.06 -8.50
CA ALA A 156 -2.47 5.10 -8.90
C ALA A 156 -2.55 5.39 -10.41
N ALA A 157 -2.66 4.35 -11.25
CA ALA A 157 -2.84 4.52 -12.69
C ALA A 157 -4.13 5.27 -13.02
N ALA A 158 -5.26 4.86 -12.42
CA ALA A 158 -6.54 5.53 -12.62
C ALA A 158 -6.53 6.99 -12.14
N GLU A 159 -5.88 7.29 -11.01
CA GLU A 159 -5.72 8.65 -10.51
C GLU A 159 -4.86 9.49 -11.47
N LEU A 160 -3.78 8.94 -12.01
CA LEU A 160 -2.94 9.61 -13.01
C LEU A 160 -3.71 9.88 -14.32
N GLU A 161 -4.54 8.95 -14.78
CA GLU A 161 -5.41 9.16 -15.94
C GLU A 161 -6.43 10.27 -15.68
N GLN A 162 -7.06 10.28 -14.50
CA GLN A 162 -8.02 11.31 -14.10
C GLN A 162 -7.35 12.70 -14.00
N THR A 163 -6.16 12.78 -13.40
CA THR A 163 -5.40 14.04 -13.31
C THR A 163 -4.99 14.54 -14.69
N THR A 164 -4.58 13.64 -15.59
CA THR A 164 -4.26 13.96 -16.98
C THR A 164 -5.47 14.52 -17.73
N ALA A 165 -6.64 13.88 -17.59
CA ALA A 165 -7.89 14.38 -18.17
C ALA A 165 -8.26 15.76 -17.62
N ARG A 166 -8.11 15.98 -16.31
CA ARG A 166 -8.37 17.28 -15.67
C ARG A 166 -7.42 18.37 -16.20
N ILE A 167 -6.13 18.08 -16.31
CA ILE A 167 -5.15 19.00 -16.89
C ILE A 167 -5.54 19.36 -18.32
N HIS A 168 -5.92 18.38 -19.14
CA HIS A 168 -6.35 18.63 -20.52
C HIS A 168 -7.56 19.58 -20.57
N THR A 169 -8.56 19.39 -19.70
CA THR A 169 -9.71 20.31 -19.63
C THR A 169 -9.33 21.72 -19.21
N LEU A 170 -8.41 21.87 -18.26
CA LEU A 170 -7.91 23.17 -17.79
C LEU A 170 -7.12 23.87 -18.89
N THR A 171 -6.23 23.15 -19.59
CA THR A 171 -5.45 23.68 -20.71
C THR A 171 -6.36 24.17 -21.83
N ALA A 172 -7.40 23.40 -22.18
CA ALA A 172 -8.39 23.81 -23.17
C ALA A 172 -9.16 25.07 -22.73
N HIS A 173 -9.48 25.19 -21.45
CA HIS A 173 -10.12 26.41 -20.92
C HIS A 173 -9.17 27.61 -21.00
N ILE A 174 -7.92 27.48 -20.55
CA ILE A 174 -6.95 28.57 -20.58
C ILE A 174 -6.69 29.00 -22.03
N ALA A 175 -6.60 28.06 -22.97
CA ALA A 175 -6.45 28.37 -24.39
C ALA A 175 -7.65 29.16 -24.95
N ARG A 176 -8.88 28.82 -24.54
CA ARG A 176 -10.08 29.58 -24.92
C ARG A 176 -10.09 31.00 -24.35
N GLU A 177 -9.73 31.17 -23.08
CA GLU A 177 -9.63 32.50 -22.45
C GLU A 177 -8.50 33.33 -23.07
N ALA A 178 -7.36 32.71 -23.39
CA ALA A 178 -6.26 33.36 -24.08
C ALA A 178 -6.67 33.84 -25.49
N ALA A 179 -7.44 33.05 -26.24
CA ALA A 179 -8.01 33.47 -27.51
C ALA A 179 -8.99 34.64 -27.34
N ALA A 180 -9.93 34.55 -26.38
CA ALA A 180 -10.90 35.61 -26.12
C ALA A 180 -10.23 36.93 -25.70
N THR A 181 -9.18 36.87 -24.88
CA THR A 181 -8.39 38.07 -24.51
C THR A 181 -7.59 38.63 -25.67
N ALA A 182 -7.08 37.79 -26.57
CA ALA A 182 -6.40 38.23 -27.79
C ALA A 182 -7.37 38.95 -28.74
N ASP A 183 -8.58 38.43 -28.91
CA ASP A 183 -9.64 39.06 -29.72
C ASP A 183 -10.05 40.42 -29.14
N LEU A 184 -10.27 40.49 -27.82
CA LEU A 184 -10.57 41.75 -27.14
C LEU A 184 -9.42 42.76 -27.27
N ASN A 185 -8.17 42.30 -27.18
CA ASN A 185 -7.01 43.15 -27.40
C ASN A 185 -6.91 43.66 -28.85
N ALA A 186 -7.32 42.85 -29.83
CA ALA A 186 -7.39 43.26 -31.22
C ALA A 186 -8.50 44.30 -31.47
N GLU A 187 -9.64 44.20 -30.78
CA GLU A 187 -10.73 45.18 -30.85
C GLU A 187 -10.36 46.52 -30.17
N LEU A 188 -9.62 46.45 -29.06
CA LEU A 188 -9.12 47.63 -28.34
C LEU A 188 -7.88 48.27 -29.00
N ARG A 189 -7.27 47.60 -29.98
CA ARG A 189 -6.12 48.15 -30.70
C ARG A 189 -6.60 49.32 -31.58
N PRO A 190 -6.07 50.54 -31.39
CA PRO A 190 -6.45 51.67 -32.24
C PRO A 190 -6.07 51.39 -33.69
N PRO A 191 -6.81 51.92 -34.69
CA PRO A 191 -6.42 51.81 -36.09
C PRO A 191 -5.01 52.39 -36.23
N SER A 192 -4.07 51.58 -36.70
CA SER A 192 -2.72 52.07 -36.99
C SER A 192 -2.85 53.29 -37.91
N PRO A 193 -2.15 54.41 -37.63
CA PRO A 193 -2.15 55.52 -38.53
C PRO A 193 -1.58 55.01 -39.86
N ASN A 194 -2.37 55.15 -40.92
CA ASN A 194 -1.90 54.98 -42.29
C ASN A 194 -0.55 55.70 -42.41
N HIS A 195 0.54 54.94 -42.55
CA HIS A 195 1.74 55.49 -43.15
C HIS A 195 1.36 55.81 -44.59
N HIS A 196 1.02 57.08 -44.83
CA HIS A 196 1.14 57.65 -46.15
C HIS A 196 2.59 57.46 -46.57
N HIS A 197 2.79 56.55 -47.52
CA HIS A 197 4.01 56.48 -48.29
C HIS A 197 4.13 57.81 -49.05
N HIS A 198 4.91 58.72 -48.50
CA HIS A 198 5.42 59.87 -49.22
C HIS A 198 6.66 59.36 -49.97
N PRO A 199 6.64 59.28 -51.31
CA PRO A 199 7.89 59.25 -52.04
C PRO A 199 8.50 60.65 -51.94
N ASP A 200 9.82 60.72 -52.01
CA ASP A 200 10.63 61.94 -51.97
C ASP A 200 10.92 62.44 -50.55
N ASP A 201 12.06 62.04 -50.01
CA ASP A 201 13.16 62.97 -49.75
C ASP A 201 14.43 62.18 -49.40
N ASP A 202 15.44 62.37 -50.26
CA ASP A 202 16.85 62.09 -50.01
C ASP A 202 17.40 63.00 -48.89
N ASP A 203 18.65 62.73 -48.51
CA ASP A 203 19.55 63.57 -47.71
C ASP A 203 19.38 63.48 -46.18
N ASP A 204 20.30 62.77 -45.52
CA ASP A 204 21.54 63.33 -44.98
C ASP A 204 21.29 64.08 -43.66
N LEU A 205 21.77 63.51 -42.55
CA LEU A 205 22.80 64.14 -41.72
C LEU A 205 22.98 63.38 -40.41
N SER A 206 24.26 63.23 -40.12
CA SER A 206 24.88 62.70 -38.93
C SER A 206 24.82 63.69 -37.76
N GLN A 207 25.10 63.17 -36.55
CA GLN A 207 25.90 63.74 -35.45
C GLN A 207 25.23 63.69 -34.07
N ASP A 208 25.76 62.78 -33.25
CA ASP A 208 26.47 63.05 -31.99
C ASP A 208 26.16 64.40 -31.30
N ASP A 209 25.69 64.36 -30.05
CA ASP A 209 26.50 64.87 -28.93
C ASP A 209 25.98 64.39 -27.57
N GLU A 210 26.92 64.06 -26.69
CA GLU A 210 26.73 63.76 -25.28
C GLU A 210 26.39 65.05 -24.49
N THR A 211 25.68 64.94 -23.36
CA THR A 211 26.25 65.26 -22.03
C THR A 211 25.20 65.25 -20.91
N HIS A 212 25.65 64.74 -19.76
CA HIS A 212 25.02 64.65 -18.46
C HIS A 212 24.53 65.99 -17.86
N HIS A 213 23.41 65.96 -17.13
CA HIS A 213 23.37 66.27 -15.68
C HIS A 213 21.97 66.07 -15.06
N ASP A 214 21.91 65.20 -14.06
CA ASP A 214 21.01 65.25 -12.88
C ASP A 214 21.85 65.93 -11.75
N PRO A 215 21.35 66.40 -10.57
CA PRO A 215 20.04 66.09 -9.98
C PRO A 215 19.36 67.19 -9.13
N THR A 216 18.20 66.81 -8.57
CA THR A 216 17.65 67.19 -7.24
C THR A 216 16.51 68.23 -7.13
N THR A 217 15.40 67.74 -6.57
CA THR A 217 14.63 68.31 -5.43
C THR A 217 13.58 69.41 -5.66
N ASN A 218 12.33 68.96 -5.64
CA ASN A 218 11.09 69.65 -5.22
C ASN A 218 11.11 69.85 -3.67
N PRO A 219 10.38 70.78 -2.96
CA PRO A 219 8.95 71.06 -3.18
C PRO A 219 8.37 72.46 -2.84
N ASN A 220 7.20 72.74 -3.44
CA ASN A 220 6.07 73.55 -2.96
C ASN A 220 6.26 75.06 -2.62
N ARG A 221 5.47 75.94 -3.29
CA ARG A 221 4.20 76.51 -2.73
C ARG A 221 3.55 77.58 -3.63
N SER A 222 2.31 77.27 -4.03
CA SER A 222 1.11 78.13 -4.16
C SER A 222 0.96 79.20 -5.27
N ARG A 223 -0.04 78.88 -6.12
CA ARG A 223 -1.21 79.68 -6.50
C ARG A 223 -0.97 81.03 -7.19
N ARG A 224 -1.27 81.05 -8.49
CA ARG A 224 -2.12 82.10 -9.07
C ARG A 224 -2.89 81.58 -10.29
N THR A 225 -4.17 81.88 -10.26
CA THR A 225 -5.26 81.49 -11.17
C THR A 225 -5.10 82.18 -12.53
N ALA A 226 -5.10 81.40 -13.62
CA ALA A 226 -5.41 81.91 -14.96
C ALA A 226 -6.29 80.90 -15.69
N LYS A 227 -7.50 81.37 -15.99
CA LYS A 227 -8.58 80.70 -16.69
C LYS A 227 -8.20 80.65 -18.17
N LEU A 228 -7.79 79.50 -18.69
CA LEU A 228 -7.67 79.28 -20.13
C LEU A 228 -8.50 78.08 -20.57
N VAL A 229 -9.27 78.35 -21.62
CA VAL A 229 -10.23 77.50 -22.30
C VAL A 229 -9.49 76.47 -23.17
N GLY A 230 -9.96 75.21 -23.14
CA GLY A 230 -9.77 74.22 -24.21
C GLY A 230 -8.48 73.38 -24.19
N GLN A 231 -8.48 72.26 -23.46
CA GLN A 231 -7.62 71.10 -23.74
C GLN A 231 -8.45 69.80 -23.65
N PRO A 232 -8.48 68.94 -24.69
CA PRO A 232 -9.05 67.60 -24.61
C PRO A 232 -7.97 66.64 -24.12
N GLY A 233 -8.13 66.10 -22.91
CA GLY A 233 -7.15 65.15 -22.36
C GLY A 233 -7.28 64.81 -20.89
N SER A 234 -8.36 65.21 -20.21
CA SER A 234 -8.66 64.65 -18.89
C SER A 234 -9.32 63.29 -19.09
N TYR A 235 -8.59 62.22 -18.78
CA TYR A 235 -9.17 60.89 -18.64
C TYR A 235 -10.21 60.96 -17.51
N GLN A 236 -11.48 61.03 -17.88
CA GLN A 236 -12.60 60.88 -16.97
C GLN A 236 -12.94 59.38 -16.94
N PRO A 237 -12.55 58.63 -15.89
CA PRO A 237 -12.85 57.20 -15.85
C PRO A 237 -14.37 56.99 -15.97
N PRO A 238 -14.82 55.97 -16.72
CA PRO A 238 -16.23 55.62 -16.82
C PRO A 238 -16.86 55.50 -15.44
N ALA A 239 -18.00 56.14 -15.23
CA ALA A 239 -18.70 56.15 -13.93
C ALA A 239 -18.98 54.74 -13.37
N ASP A 240 -19.07 53.75 -14.26
CA ASP A 240 -19.33 52.35 -13.93
C ASP A 240 -18.16 51.68 -13.19
N LEU A 241 -16.90 52.04 -13.50
CA LEU A 241 -15.72 51.52 -12.78
C LEU A 241 -15.65 52.03 -11.34
N ALA A 242 -16.13 53.25 -11.08
CA ALA A 242 -16.21 53.79 -9.73
C ALA A 242 -17.28 53.06 -8.90
N LEU A 243 -18.42 52.73 -9.52
CA LEU A 243 -19.48 51.94 -8.89
C LEU A 243 -19.02 50.50 -8.61
N GLN A 244 -18.33 49.87 -9.55
CA GLN A 244 -17.76 48.52 -9.37
C GLN A 244 -16.67 48.50 -8.29
N ASN A 245 -15.77 49.49 -8.25
CA ASN A 245 -14.78 49.61 -7.18
C ASN A 245 -15.43 49.78 -5.80
N LEU A 246 -16.46 50.62 -5.70
CA LEU A 246 -17.22 50.78 -4.47
C LEU A 246 -17.89 49.46 -4.04
N ALA A 247 -18.46 48.71 -4.99
CA ALA A 247 -19.07 47.41 -4.73
C ALA A 247 -18.03 46.38 -4.26
N LEU A 248 -16.85 46.32 -4.89
CA LEU A 248 -15.74 45.48 -4.48
C LEU A 248 -15.24 45.85 -3.08
N GLN A 249 -15.06 47.14 -2.79
CA GLN A 249 -14.65 47.61 -1.47
C GLN A 249 -15.69 47.26 -0.39
N ARG A 250 -16.99 47.37 -0.68
CA ARG A 250 -18.07 46.94 0.22
C ARG A 250 -18.04 45.43 0.46
N ARG A 251 -17.83 44.64 -0.60
CA ARG A 251 -17.72 43.17 -0.51
C ARG A 251 -16.50 42.72 0.28
N ILE A 252 -15.35 43.34 0.04
CA ILE A 252 -14.13 43.09 0.81
C ILE A 252 -14.38 43.42 2.28
N LYS A 253 -14.95 44.59 2.58
CA LYS A 253 -15.25 44.98 3.97
C LYS A 253 -16.22 44.00 4.66
N ALA A 254 -17.25 43.54 3.95
CA ALA A 254 -18.22 42.56 4.46
C ALA A 254 -17.60 41.16 4.68
N LEU A 255 -16.67 40.75 3.82
CA LEU A 255 -15.93 39.49 4.00
C LEU A 255 -14.92 39.62 5.14
N THR A 256 -14.21 40.75 5.25
CA THR A 256 -13.26 41.01 6.35
C THR A 256 -13.93 41.02 7.71
N THR A 257 -15.17 41.52 7.82
CA THR A 257 -15.94 41.45 9.08
C THR A 257 -16.34 40.02 9.46
N ARG A 258 -16.37 39.07 8.51
CA ARG A 258 -16.69 37.65 8.77
C ARG A 258 -15.49 36.80 9.14
N ILE A 259 -14.26 37.27 8.87
CA ILE A 259 -13.02 36.57 9.25
C ILE A 259 -12.95 36.24 10.75
N PRO A 260 -13.19 37.18 11.69
CA PRO A 260 -13.13 36.85 13.12
C PRO A 260 -14.19 35.83 13.54
N GLU A 261 -15.42 35.91 13.00
CA GLU A 261 -16.48 34.92 13.29
C GLU A 261 -16.09 33.51 12.81
N LEU A 262 -15.50 33.40 11.61
CA LEU A 262 -15.01 32.12 11.08
C LEU A 262 -13.84 31.57 11.92
N ARG A 263 -12.94 32.45 12.38
CA ARG A 263 -11.82 32.09 13.26
C ARG A 263 -12.32 31.62 14.63
N ASP A 264 -13.31 32.28 15.20
CA ASP A 264 -13.92 31.89 16.48
C ASP A 264 -14.68 30.58 16.36
N ARG A 265 -15.38 30.36 15.23
CA ARG A 265 -16.06 29.10 14.92
C ARG A 265 -15.08 27.94 14.74
N ALA A 266 -13.95 28.17 14.09
CA ALA A 266 -12.86 27.20 13.99
C ALA A 266 -12.25 26.89 15.37
N ALA A 267 -11.99 27.92 16.20
CA ALA A 267 -11.46 27.74 17.55
C ALA A 267 -12.46 27.06 18.49
N ALA A 268 -13.76 27.30 18.34
CA ALA A 268 -14.81 26.60 19.07
C ALA A 268 -14.92 25.13 18.64
N ALA A 269 -14.80 24.83 17.34
CA ALA A 269 -14.74 23.46 16.84
C ALA A 269 -13.51 22.70 17.36
N SER A 270 -12.32 23.34 17.37
CA SER A 270 -11.11 22.74 17.96
C SER A 270 -11.26 22.48 19.47
N ARG A 271 -11.90 23.39 20.21
CA ARG A 271 -12.17 23.22 21.65
C ARG A 271 -13.22 22.14 21.94
N SER A 272 -14.24 22.02 21.10
CA SER A 272 -15.21 20.93 21.17
C SER A 272 -14.55 19.57 20.91
N LEU A 273 -13.58 19.50 20.00
CA LEU A 273 -12.80 18.29 19.73
C LEU A 273 -11.87 17.93 20.90
N SER A 274 -11.24 18.91 21.55
CA SER A 274 -10.38 18.65 22.73
C SER A 274 -11.18 18.32 23.99
N SER A 275 -12.39 18.86 24.14
CA SER A 275 -13.27 18.57 25.29
C SER A 275 -13.94 17.19 25.24
N ALA A 276 -13.98 16.55 24.07
CA ALA A 276 -14.54 15.21 23.89
C ALA A 276 -13.59 14.09 24.34
N TYR A 277 -12.35 14.43 24.75
CA TYR A 277 -11.39 13.50 25.33
C TYR A 277 -11.01 13.93 26.76
N PRO A 278 -11.58 13.33 27.82
CA PRO A 278 -11.02 13.47 29.15
C PRO A 278 -9.73 12.64 29.23
N SER A 279 -8.61 13.32 29.40
CA SER A 279 -7.33 12.72 29.78
C SER A 279 -7.42 12.18 31.21
N HIS A 280 -7.41 10.86 31.36
CA HIS A 280 -7.26 10.19 32.66
C HIS A 280 -5.76 10.01 32.98
N PRO A 281 -5.29 10.38 34.20
CA PRO A 281 -4.04 9.87 34.74
C PRO A 281 -4.27 8.56 35.51
N SER A 282 -3.32 7.64 35.34
CA SER A 282 -3.24 6.31 35.92
C SER A 282 -3.21 6.32 37.46
N SER A 283 -4.07 5.53 38.13
CA SER A 283 -3.76 4.87 39.41
C SER A 283 -4.68 3.67 39.67
N SER A 284 -4.12 2.69 40.37
CA SER A 284 -4.57 1.34 40.72
C SER A 284 -5.93 1.15 41.42
N SER A 285 -6.40 -0.11 41.36
CA SER A 285 -7.19 -0.90 42.33
C SER A 285 -8.66 -1.26 41.98
N SER A 286 -8.92 -2.57 41.89
CA SER A 286 -10.22 -3.27 41.94
C SER A 286 -10.85 -3.19 43.36
N PRO A 287 -12.10 -3.67 43.67
CA PRO A 287 -13.02 -4.53 42.90
C PRO A 287 -14.55 -4.22 42.99
N THR A 288 -15.35 -5.06 42.32
CA THR A 288 -16.77 -5.47 42.57
C THR A 288 -17.89 -5.05 41.60
N LYS A 289 -18.67 -6.07 41.19
CA LYS A 289 -20.02 -6.12 40.54
C LYS A 289 -21.10 -5.43 41.42
N PRO A 290 -22.36 -5.12 40.98
CA PRO A 290 -23.23 -5.92 40.08
C PRO A 290 -24.28 -5.18 39.16
N THR A 291 -24.82 -5.95 38.19
CA THR A 291 -26.21 -6.04 37.63
C THR A 291 -27.13 -4.85 37.23
N HIS A 292 -27.78 -5.06 36.08
CA HIS A 292 -29.17 -4.72 35.63
C HIS A 292 -29.53 -3.35 34.99
N SER A 293 -29.81 -3.46 33.68
CA SER A 293 -31.09 -3.14 32.99
C SER A 293 -31.48 -1.70 32.60
N HIS A 294 -32.03 -1.64 31.37
CA HIS A 294 -33.05 -0.72 30.82
C HIS A 294 -32.60 0.46 29.95
N SER A 295 -32.90 0.33 28.65
CA SER A 295 -33.28 1.41 27.74
C SER A 295 -34.54 2.15 28.25
N PRO A 296 -34.83 3.38 27.80
CA PRO A 296 -35.56 3.51 26.53
C PRO A 296 -35.13 4.68 25.63
N SER A 297 -35.47 4.46 24.36
CA SER A 297 -35.53 5.32 23.18
C SER A 297 -35.71 6.82 23.38
N LYS A 298 -35.07 7.59 22.49
CA LYS A 298 -35.71 8.67 21.71
C LYS A 298 -34.97 8.91 20.39
N SER A 299 -35.77 8.84 19.34
CA SER A 299 -35.55 9.11 17.92
C SER A 299 -34.78 10.41 17.59
N SER A 300 -33.87 10.36 16.62
CA SER A 300 -33.89 11.32 15.49
C SER A 300 -32.87 10.97 14.40
N ILE A 301 -33.40 10.84 13.18
CA ILE A 301 -32.83 11.30 11.90
C ILE A 301 -31.66 10.49 11.31
N ILE A 302 -32.04 9.79 10.24
CA ILE A 302 -31.21 9.26 9.15
C ILE A 302 -30.22 10.34 8.70
N THR A 303 -28.92 10.13 8.94
CA THR A 303 -27.87 10.78 8.14
C THR A 303 -26.72 9.79 7.94
N THR A 304 -26.59 9.33 6.70
CA THR A 304 -25.42 8.74 6.04
C THR A 304 -24.16 8.60 6.89
N SER A 305 -23.90 7.38 7.37
CA SER A 305 -22.65 7.00 8.01
C SER A 305 -21.54 6.86 6.97
N THR A 306 -20.84 7.95 6.68
CA THR A 306 -19.52 7.88 6.06
C THR A 306 -18.55 7.40 7.14
N SER A 307 -18.07 6.17 7.01
CA SER A 307 -17.03 5.59 7.87
C SER A 307 -15.74 6.39 7.71
N THR A 308 -15.59 7.45 8.51
CA THR A 308 -14.33 8.19 8.64
C THR A 308 -13.40 7.34 9.50
N PHE A 309 -12.62 6.49 8.84
CA PHE A 309 -11.41 5.93 9.44
C PHE A 309 -10.53 7.10 9.90
N PRO A 310 -10.02 7.08 11.15
CA PRO A 310 -9.13 8.13 11.63
C PRO A 310 -7.82 8.02 10.87
N PHE A 311 -7.64 8.87 9.85
CA PHE A 311 -6.34 9.02 9.20
C PHE A 311 -5.35 9.49 10.28
N PRO A 312 -4.25 8.74 10.53
CA PRO A 312 -3.26 9.14 11.50
C PRO A 312 -2.73 10.51 11.12
N THR A 313 -2.69 11.43 12.08
CA THR A 313 -2.12 12.76 11.85
C THR A 313 -0.66 12.60 11.43
N LEU A 314 -0.15 13.43 10.52
CA LEU A 314 1.23 13.34 10.02
C LEU A 314 2.27 13.24 11.14
N THR A 315 2.02 13.91 12.27
CA THR A 315 2.85 13.85 13.49
C THR A 315 2.85 12.47 14.15
N GLN A 316 1.72 11.76 14.14
CA GLN A 316 1.59 10.41 14.67
C GLN A 316 2.30 9.40 13.76
N LEU A 317 2.23 9.60 12.45
CA LEU A 317 2.97 8.79 11.49
C LEU A 317 4.48 8.95 11.68
N GLN A 318 4.97 10.19 11.83
CA GLN A 318 6.39 10.48 12.11
C GLN A 318 6.88 9.88 13.43
N ALA A 319 6.04 9.92 14.49
CA ALA A 319 6.37 9.30 15.77
C ALA A 319 6.43 7.76 15.67
N SER A 320 5.52 7.14 14.92
CA SER A 320 5.57 5.70 14.66
C SER A 320 6.77 5.31 13.80
N GLU A 321 7.11 6.11 12.78
CA GLU A 321 8.24 5.88 11.89
C GLU A 321 9.58 5.94 12.64
N SER A 322 9.75 6.91 13.55
CA SER A 322 10.97 7.01 14.35
C SER A 322 11.11 5.85 15.34
N ALA A 323 10.01 5.42 15.97
CA ALA A 323 9.99 4.23 16.81
C ALA A 323 10.34 2.96 16.03
N HIS A 324 9.78 2.78 14.83
CA HIS A 324 10.12 1.66 13.94
C HIS A 324 11.58 1.69 13.50
N ARG A 325 12.13 2.87 13.17
CA ARG A 325 13.55 3.01 12.82
C ARG A 325 14.47 2.68 13.99
N ALA A 326 14.12 3.08 15.22
CA ALA A 326 14.87 2.70 16.41
C ALA A 326 14.87 1.17 16.59
N LEU A 327 13.69 0.54 16.51
CA LEU A 327 13.57 -0.92 16.61
C LEU A 327 14.33 -1.66 15.50
N ALA A 328 14.32 -1.14 14.27
CA ALA A 328 15.07 -1.70 13.16
C ALA A 328 16.59 -1.62 13.37
N SER A 329 17.08 -0.53 13.96
CA SER A 329 18.49 -0.39 14.31
C SER A 329 18.93 -1.36 15.41
N GLU A 330 18.07 -1.58 16.41
CA GLU A 330 18.29 -2.56 17.48
C GLU A 330 18.28 -4.00 16.93
N LYS A 331 17.29 -4.32 16.10
CA LYS A 331 17.23 -5.61 15.38
C LYS A 331 18.51 -5.85 14.59
N ARG A 332 18.99 -4.87 13.83
CA ARG A 332 20.23 -5.00 13.06
C ARG A 332 21.44 -5.25 13.96
N ALA A 333 21.53 -4.56 15.10
CA ALA A 333 22.59 -4.79 16.06
C ALA A 333 22.54 -6.20 16.66
N LEU A 334 21.34 -6.72 16.96
CA LEU A 334 21.15 -8.09 17.43
C LEU A 334 21.47 -9.12 16.35
N GLU A 335 21.08 -8.88 15.10
CA GLU A 335 21.43 -9.74 13.97
C GLU A 335 22.94 -9.80 13.75
N ASP A 336 23.66 -8.68 13.88
CA ASP A 336 25.12 -8.64 13.80
C ASP A 336 25.78 -9.41 14.97
N GLN A 337 25.21 -9.32 16.17
CA GLN A 337 25.65 -10.13 17.33
C GLN A 337 25.42 -11.62 17.09
N VAL A 338 24.25 -12.02 16.59
CA VAL A 338 23.92 -13.43 16.31
C VAL A 338 24.76 -13.97 15.17
N ARG A 339 25.05 -13.15 14.15
CA ARG A 339 25.91 -13.53 13.02
C ARG A 339 27.33 -13.88 13.45
N ALA A 340 27.85 -13.28 14.53
CA ALA A 340 29.16 -13.65 15.09
C ALA A 340 29.20 -15.09 15.66
N PHE A 341 28.04 -15.69 15.95
CA PHE A 341 27.89 -17.06 16.43
C PHE A 341 27.38 -18.03 15.35
N GLN A 342 27.35 -17.61 14.08
CA GLN A 342 26.87 -18.43 12.98
C GLN A 342 27.72 -19.71 12.85
N GLY A 343 27.08 -20.87 13.04
CA GLY A 343 27.72 -22.19 12.97
C GLY A 343 27.98 -22.87 14.32
N LEU A 344 27.68 -22.22 15.45
CA LEU A 344 27.71 -22.89 16.76
C LEU A 344 26.36 -23.57 17.05
N PRO A 345 26.35 -24.77 17.65
CA PRO A 345 25.13 -25.43 18.11
C PRO A 345 24.33 -24.56 19.11
N PRO A 346 22.99 -24.69 19.16
CA PRO A 346 22.15 -23.93 20.09
C PRO A 346 22.39 -24.28 21.57
N ASP A 347 22.99 -25.44 21.85
CA ASP A 347 23.42 -25.85 23.19
C ASP A 347 24.78 -25.22 23.55
N THR A 348 24.80 -24.47 24.65
CA THR A 348 26.00 -23.75 25.13
C THR A 348 27.17 -24.68 25.46
N GLU A 349 26.91 -25.91 25.89
CA GLU A 349 27.98 -26.87 26.21
C GLU A 349 28.57 -27.49 24.94
N GLN A 350 27.73 -27.80 23.95
CA GLN A 350 28.18 -28.29 22.64
C GLN A 350 28.99 -27.22 21.89
N ALA A 351 28.52 -25.97 21.92
CA ALA A 351 29.21 -24.82 21.36
C ALA A 351 30.63 -24.64 21.97
N ARG A 352 30.78 -24.82 23.28
CA ARG A 352 32.09 -24.79 23.96
C ARG A 352 33.00 -25.92 23.50
N GLN A 353 32.47 -27.14 23.38
CA GLN A 353 33.23 -28.30 22.91
C GLN A 353 33.72 -28.10 21.46
N GLU A 354 32.87 -27.59 20.57
CA GLU A 354 33.28 -27.31 19.19
C GLU A 354 34.35 -26.23 19.10
N VAL A 355 34.20 -25.12 19.82
CA VAL A 355 35.23 -24.06 19.87
C VAL A 355 36.57 -24.59 20.39
N GLU A 356 36.55 -25.41 21.44
CA GLU A 356 37.79 -26.01 21.96
C GLU A 356 38.38 -27.03 20.98
N SER A 357 37.56 -27.78 20.25
CA SER A 357 38.00 -28.68 19.19
C SER A 357 38.70 -27.92 18.05
N MET A 358 38.14 -26.77 17.65
CA MET A 358 38.67 -25.91 16.59
C MET A 358 39.97 -25.22 17.03
N ARG A 359 40.03 -24.76 18.29
CA ARG A 359 41.28 -24.25 18.90
C ARG A 359 42.36 -25.32 18.96
N GLY A 360 41.99 -26.56 19.32
CA GLY A 360 42.91 -27.70 19.30
C GLY A 360 43.41 -28.02 17.89
N ARG A 361 42.56 -27.92 16.86
CA ARG A 361 42.96 -28.07 15.45
C ARG A 361 43.90 -26.95 15.02
N LEU A 362 43.62 -25.70 15.38
CA LEU A 362 44.50 -24.57 15.08
C LEU A 362 45.87 -24.74 15.72
N ARG A 363 45.94 -25.09 17.01
CA ARG A 363 47.21 -25.36 17.71
C ARG A 363 48.01 -26.45 17.02
N ARG A 364 47.37 -27.54 16.59
CA ARG A 364 48.04 -28.60 15.83
C ARG A 364 48.59 -28.11 14.49
N MET A 365 47.81 -27.30 13.75
CA MET A 365 48.27 -26.72 12.49
C MET A 365 49.42 -25.75 12.69
N THR A 366 49.40 -24.96 13.78
CA THR A 366 50.50 -24.07 14.14
C THR A 366 51.75 -24.88 14.47
N LEU A 367 51.65 -25.93 15.28
CA LEU A 367 52.78 -26.81 15.60
C LEU A 367 53.36 -27.47 14.35
N GLN A 368 52.51 -28.00 13.46
CA GLN A 368 52.97 -28.58 12.19
C GLN A 368 53.66 -27.55 11.29
N ARG A 369 53.13 -26.33 11.24
CA ARG A 369 53.76 -25.24 10.50
C ARG A 369 55.13 -24.90 11.08
N ASP A 370 55.22 -24.82 12.40
CA ASP A 370 56.46 -24.46 13.09
C ASP A 370 57.50 -25.59 12.96
N GLU A 371 57.09 -26.86 13.03
CA GLU A 371 57.94 -28.03 12.76
C GLU A 371 58.44 -28.05 11.31
N ALA A 372 57.55 -27.85 10.33
CA ALA A 372 57.92 -27.76 8.92
C ALA A 372 58.86 -26.56 8.65
N PHE A 373 58.70 -25.46 9.39
CA PHE A 373 59.58 -24.31 9.31
C PHE A 373 60.97 -24.62 9.89
N GLU A 374 61.05 -25.24 11.06
CA GLU A 374 62.32 -25.70 11.65
C GLU A 374 63.05 -26.68 10.72
N GLU A 375 62.34 -27.64 10.11
CA GLU A 375 62.92 -28.55 9.10
C GLU A 375 63.50 -27.79 7.90
N LEU A 376 62.83 -26.74 7.43
CA LEU A 376 63.31 -25.91 6.33
C LEU A 376 64.57 -25.13 6.76
N VAL A 377 64.55 -24.54 7.95
CA VAL A 377 65.67 -23.78 8.52
C VAL A 377 66.89 -24.66 8.75
N GLU A 378 66.73 -25.88 9.25
CA GLU A 378 67.83 -26.83 9.46
C GLU A 378 68.46 -27.32 8.15
N ARG A 379 67.65 -27.45 7.07
CA ARG A 379 68.16 -27.78 5.73
C ARG A 379 68.95 -26.64 5.10
N GLU A 380 68.54 -25.40 5.34
CA GLU A 380 69.12 -24.21 4.73
C GLU A 380 70.28 -23.63 5.55
N THR A 381 70.33 -23.95 6.85
CA THR A 381 71.46 -23.67 7.74
C THR A 381 72.01 -24.96 8.36
N PRO A 382 72.88 -25.71 7.65
CA PRO A 382 73.56 -26.83 8.25
C PRO A 382 74.33 -26.30 9.47
N ARG A 383 73.98 -26.75 10.68
CA ARG A 383 74.78 -26.50 11.87
C ARG A 383 76.22 -26.90 11.55
N ARG A 384 77.09 -25.92 11.32
CA ARG A 384 78.54 -26.16 11.28
C ARG A 384 78.89 -26.85 12.59
N GLY A 385 79.28 -28.11 12.49
CA GLY A 385 79.65 -28.94 13.63
C GLY A 385 80.64 -28.19 14.50
N ARG A 386 80.33 -28.10 15.80
CA ARG A 386 81.34 -27.91 16.84
C ARG A 386 82.13 -29.23 16.98
N GLU A 387 82.82 -29.61 15.91
CA GLU A 387 83.92 -30.58 15.89
C GLU A 387 85.18 -29.85 15.41
N ARG A 388 85.53 -28.77 16.11
CA ARG A 388 86.89 -28.22 16.18
C ARG A 388 87.13 -27.66 17.58
N GLU A 389 86.93 -28.50 18.58
CA GLU A 389 87.42 -28.25 19.94
C GLU A 389 87.89 -29.58 20.56
N ARG A 390 88.59 -30.38 19.75
CA ARG A 390 89.48 -31.48 20.17
C ARG A 390 90.88 -31.28 19.58
N GLU A 391 91.38 -30.04 19.57
CA GLU A 391 92.78 -29.75 19.21
C GLU A 391 93.49 -28.86 20.24
N TRP A 392 92.87 -28.63 21.41
CA TRP A 392 93.53 -28.07 22.58
C TRP A 392 93.10 -28.88 23.81
N GLY A 393 93.66 -30.08 23.92
CA GLY A 393 93.27 -31.03 24.97
C GLY A 393 94.04 -32.35 25.04
N ARG A 394 95.21 -32.48 24.38
CA ARG A 394 96.44 -33.14 24.88
C ARG A 394 97.46 -33.28 23.76
#